data_AF-A0A7W0MI40-F1
#
_entry.id   AF-A0A7W0MI40-F1
#
_cell.length_a   1.000
_cell.length_b   1.000
_cell.length_c   1.000
_cell.angle_alpha   90.00
_cell.angle_beta   90.00
_cell.angle_gamma   90.00
#
_symmetry.space_group_name_H-M   'P 1'
#
loop_
_entity.id
_entity.type
_entity.pdbx_description
1 polymer ?
#
loop_
_entity_poly.entity_id
_entity_poly.type
_entity_poly.pdbx_seq_one_letter_code
_entity_poly.pdbx_strand_id
1 'polypeptide(L)'
;GEPLVGFLYLQTTGDGAPPARLDVPAWVLEAGLLEEVVDAVRAECVVGNGYPYALETADAAAVITTRDREQFLRAIQEFAEAEDFAFRVSRKAASKQRRR
;
A
#
# COMPACT_ATOMS: atom_id res chain seq x y z
N GLY A 1 7.82 -30.97 6.03
CA GLY A 1 7.30 -29.91 6.90
C GLY A 1 5.95 -29.52 6.35
N GLU A 2 4.94 -29.42 7.21
CA GLU A 2 3.60 -28.98 6.82
C GLU A 2 3.68 -27.54 6.25
N PRO A 3 3.03 -27.24 5.11
CA PRO A 3 2.99 -25.89 4.58
C PRO A 3 2.22 -24.97 5.53
N LEU A 4 2.81 -23.83 5.90
CA LEU A 4 2.16 -22.86 6.80
C LEU A 4 1.10 -22.00 6.09
N VAL A 5 1.12 -21.96 4.76
CA VAL A 5 0.30 -21.08 3.91
C VAL A 5 -0.15 -21.83 2.67
N GLY A 6 -1.45 -21.76 2.37
CA GLY A 6 -2.07 -22.15 1.11
C GLY A 6 -2.38 -20.93 0.24
N PHE A 7 -2.73 -21.14 -1.02
CA PHE A 7 -3.12 -20.06 -1.93
C PHE A 7 -4.33 -20.44 -2.77
N LEU A 8 -5.10 -19.43 -3.17
CA LEU A 8 -6.22 -19.57 -4.10
C LEU A 8 -6.32 -18.33 -5.00
N TYR A 9 -7.08 -18.46 -6.08
CA TYR A 9 -7.38 -17.35 -6.98
C TYR A 9 -8.86 -16.99 -6.88
N LEU A 10 -9.15 -15.72 -6.65
CA LEU A 10 -10.50 -15.17 -6.57
C LEU A 10 -10.73 -14.21 -7.73
N GLN A 11 -11.74 -14.49 -8.56
CA GLN A 11 -12.19 -13.53 -9.55
C GLN A 11 -12.99 -12.43 -8.85
N THR A 12 -12.44 -11.21 -8.78
CA THR A 12 -13.05 -10.09 -8.03
C THR A 12 -13.84 -9.13 -8.91
N THR A 13 -13.59 -9.09 -10.22
CA THR A 13 -14.29 -8.27 -11.21
C THR A 13 -14.86 -9.12 -12.34
N GLY A 14 -15.73 -8.54 -13.17
CA GLY A 14 -16.18 -9.18 -14.42
C GLY A 14 -15.07 -9.41 -15.45
N ASP A 15 -15.47 -9.79 -16.66
CA ASP A 15 -14.56 -10.14 -17.76
C ASP A 15 -13.56 -9.01 -18.06
N GLY A 16 -12.26 -9.32 -17.99
CA GLY A 16 -11.19 -8.43 -18.44
C GLY A 16 -10.03 -8.21 -17.46
N ALA A 17 -10.21 -8.47 -16.16
CA ALA A 17 -9.12 -8.41 -15.18
C ALA A 17 -8.70 -9.82 -14.70
N PRO A 18 -7.40 -10.06 -14.48
CA PRO A 18 -6.93 -11.34 -13.95
C PRO A 18 -7.45 -11.58 -12.52
N PRO A 19 -7.69 -12.84 -12.12
CA PRO A 19 -8.06 -13.16 -10.75
C PRO A 19 -7.01 -12.66 -9.74
N ALA A 20 -7.47 -12.19 -8.58
CA ALA A 20 -6.60 -11.85 -7.48
C ALA A 20 -6.09 -13.12 -6.80
N ARG A 21 -4.79 -13.15 -6.49
CA ARG A 21 -4.21 -14.22 -5.67
C ARG A 21 -4.41 -13.90 -4.20
N LEU A 22 -4.95 -14.86 -3.45
CA LEU A 22 -5.09 -14.81 -2.01
C LEU A 22 -4.20 -15.89 -1.39
N ASP A 23 -3.27 -15.47 -0.54
CA ASP A 23 -2.49 -16.38 0.30
C ASP A 23 -3.17 -16.45 1.67
N VAL A 24 -3.51 -17.66 2.11
CA VAL A 24 -4.30 -17.92 3.31
C VAL A 24 -3.52 -18.87 4.21
N PRO A 25 -3.42 -18.64 5.53
CA PRO A 25 -2.76 -19.58 6.43
C PRO A 25 -3.38 -20.98 6.33
N ALA A 26 -2.54 -22.03 6.34
CA ALA A 26 -3.01 -23.41 6.14
C ALA A 26 -4.03 -23.85 7.19
N TRP A 27 -3.91 -23.35 8.43
CA TRP A 27 -4.85 -23.64 9.51
C TRP A 27 -6.29 -23.19 9.20
N VAL A 28 -6.51 -22.20 8.32
CA VAL A 28 -7.85 -21.75 7.93
C VAL A 28 -8.59 -22.83 7.15
N LEU A 29 -7.86 -23.53 6.28
CA LEU A 29 -8.38 -24.70 5.58
C LEU A 29 -8.61 -25.85 6.55
N GLU A 30 -7.65 -26.13 7.43
CA GLU A 30 -7.75 -27.21 8.43
C GLU A 30 -8.92 -27.01 9.41
N ALA A 31 -9.21 -25.75 9.76
CA ALA A 31 -10.33 -25.36 10.62
C ALA A 31 -11.68 -25.31 9.89
N GLY A 32 -11.71 -25.52 8.57
CA GLY A 32 -12.95 -25.46 7.77
C GLY A 32 -13.51 -24.04 7.56
N LEU A 33 -12.70 -23.00 7.79
CA LEU A 33 -13.11 -21.60 7.74
C LEU A 33 -12.85 -20.94 6.37
N LEU A 34 -12.33 -21.70 5.41
CA LEU A 34 -11.90 -21.16 4.11
C LEU A 34 -13.01 -20.40 3.39
N GLU A 35 -14.21 -20.96 3.33
CA GLU A 35 -15.34 -20.34 2.62
C GLU A 35 -15.72 -19.00 3.26
N GLU A 36 -15.84 -18.95 4.59
CA GLU A 36 -16.18 -17.74 5.34
C GLU A 36 -15.15 -16.63 5.11
N VAL A 37 -13.86 -16.97 5.14
CA VAL A 37 -12.77 -16.02 4.89
C VAL A 37 -12.80 -15.51 3.44
N VAL A 38 -13.00 -16.40 2.47
CA VAL A 38 -13.06 -16.02 1.05
C VAL A 38 -14.30 -15.17 0.76
N ASP A 39 -15.43 -15.48 1.37
CA ASP A 39 -16.67 -14.71 1.24
C ASP A 39 -16.56 -13.32 1.86
N ALA A 40 -15.88 -13.19 3.01
CA ALA A 40 -15.59 -11.88 3.59
C ALA A 40 -14.74 -11.02 2.65
N VAL A 41 -13.68 -11.60 2.06
CA VAL A 41 -12.85 -10.89 1.07
C VAL A 41 -13.66 -10.54 -0.18
N ARG A 42 -14.53 -11.46 -0.65
CA ARG A 42 -15.41 -11.22 -1.79
C ARG A 42 -16.39 -10.08 -1.52
N ALA A 43 -16.99 -10.02 -0.34
CA ALA A 43 -17.90 -8.96 0.06
C ALA A 43 -17.21 -7.59 0.03
N GLU A 44 -15.99 -7.50 0.55
CA GLU A 44 -15.17 -6.27 0.48
C GLU A 44 -14.87 -5.86 -0.96
N CYS A 45 -14.54 -6.82 -1.84
CA CYS A 45 -14.35 -6.55 -3.26
C CYS A 45 -15.62 -6.05 -3.95
N VAL A 46 -16.80 -6.56 -3.58
CA VAL A 46 -18.08 -6.09 -4.14
C VAL A 46 -18.33 -4.63 -3.73
N VAL A 47 -18.04 -4.28 -2.48
CA VAL A 47 -18.19 -2.89 -1.98
C VAL A 47 -17.18 -1.95 -2.65
N GLY A 48 -15.92 -2.37 -2.80
CA GLY A 48 -14.85 -1.61 -3.43
C GLY A 48 -14.74 -1.78 -4.95
N ASN A 49 -15.82 -2.19 -5.63
CA ASN A 49 -15.92 -2.28 -7.10
C ASN A 49 -14.79 -3.10 -7.76
N GLY A 50 -14.42 -4.24 -7.17
CA GLY A 50 -13.43 -5.16 -7.70
C GLY A 50 -12.15 -5.30 -6.89
N TYR A 51 -11.96 -4.46 -5.87
CA TYR A 51 -10.81 -4.51 -4.98
C TYR A 51 -11.26 -4.26 -3.53
N PRO A 52 -10.65 -4.87 -2.51
CA PRO A 52 -11.06 -4.63 -1.13
C PRO A 52 -10.91 -3.16 -0.75
N TYR A 53 -11.99 -2.55 -0.27
CA TYR A 53 -12.02 -1.13 0.09
C TYR A 53 -10.97 -0.76 1.14
N ALA A 54 -10.71 -1.65 2.11
CA ALA A 54 -9.67 -1.45 3.12
C ALA A 54 -8.26 -1.32 2.51
N LEU A 55 -7.96 -2.10 1.47
CA LEU A 55 -6.66 -2.04 0.79
C LEU A 55 -6.55 -0.80 -0.09
N GLU A 56 -7.62 -0.43 -0.80
CA GLU A 56 -7.66 0.82 -1.57
C GLU A 56 -7.41 2.04 -0.66
N THR A 57 -8.07 2.07 0.49
CA THR A 57 -7.93 3.16 1.47
C THR A 57 -6.51 3.20 2.05
N ALA A 58 -5.94 2.03 2.37
CA ALA A 58 -4.58 1.94 2.88
C ALA A 58 -3.55 2.42 1.84
N ASP A 59 -3.72 2.06 0.57
CA ASP A 59 -2.86 2.52 -0.52
C ASP A 59 -2.94 4.03 -0.67
N ALA A 60 -4.15 4.60 -0.72
CA ALA A 60 -4.36 6.04 -0.79
C ALA A 60 -3.74 6.79 0.41
N ALA A 61 -3.82 6.22 1.61
CA ALA A 61 -3.25 6.80 2.83
C ALA A 61 -1.71 6.66 2.89
N ALA A 62 -1.13 5.66 2.24
CA ALA A 62 0.31 5.43 2.20
C ALA A 62 1.03 6.32 1.17
N VAL A 63 0.30 7.02 0.29
CA VAL A 63 0.88 7.92 -0.69
C VAL A 63 1.62 9.07 0.00
N ILE A 64 2.96 9.05 -0.10
CA ILE A 64 3.81 10.17 0.28
C ILE A 64 3.71 11.23 -0.82
N THR A 65 3.07 12.36 -0.52
CA THR A 65 2.87 13.42 -1.50
C THR A 65 4.15 14.24 -1.71
N THR A 66 4.21 14.97 -2.82
CA THR A 66 5.27 15.96 -3.07
C THR A 66 5.34 17.01 -1.95
N ARG A 67 4.19 17.40 -1.39
CA ARG A 67 4.11 18.34 -0.28
C ARG A 67 4.72 17.77 0.99
N ASP A 68 4.42 16.53 1.33
CA ASP A 68 4.99 15.85 2.51
C ASP A 68 6.50 15.74 2.40
N ARG A 69 6.99 15.40 1.18
CA ARG A 69 8.41 15.37 0.88
C ARG A 69 9.08 16.74 1.04
N GLU A 70 8.44 17.82 0.59
CA GLU A 70 8.96 19.18 0.76
C GLU A 70 9.01 19.60 2.23
N GLN A 71 7.96 19.29 3.01
CA GLN A 71 7.91 19.57 4.44
C GLN A 71 9.00 18.83 5.20
N PHE A 72 9.17 17.54 4.89
CA PHE A 72 10.24 16.72 5.46
C PHE A 72 11.63 17.28 5.14
N LEU A 73 11.88 17.66 3.87
CA LEU A 73 13.15 18.24 3.47
C LEU A 73 13.42 19.61 4.12
N ARG A 74 12.40 20.42 4.37
CA ARG A 74 12.53 21.67 5.13
C ARG A 74 12.88 21.39 6.58
N ALA A 75 12.16 20.47 7.25
CA ALA A 75 12.45 20.08 8.63
C ALA A 75 13.87 19.54 8.80
N ILE A 76 14.36 18.74 7.84
CA ILE A 76 15.76 18.27 7.83
C ILE A 76 16.74 19.43 7.66
N GLN A 77 16.45 20.40 6.79
CA GLN A 77 17.31 21.57 6.60
C GLN A 77 17.39 22.42 7.87
N GLU A 78 16.26 22.70 8.49
CA GLU A 78 16.19 23.44 9.77
C GLU A 78 16.95 22.70 10.88
N PHE A 79 16.78 21.37 10.98
CA PHE A 79 17.52 20.55 11.94
C PHE A 79 19.04 20.57 11.66
N ALA A 80 19.45 20.42 10.40
CA ALA A 80 20.86 20.43 10.05
C ALA A 80 21.52 21.80 10.28
N GLU A 81 20.79 22.89 10.06
CA GLU A 81 21.24 24.25 10.38
C GLU A 81 21.37 24.47 11.89
N ALA A 82 20.46 23.91 12.71
CA ALA A 82 20.51 24.02 14.16
C ALA A 82 21.65 23.22 14.79
N GLU A 83 21.96 22.04 14.26
CA GLU A 83 22.96 21.12 14.80
C GLU A 83 24.35 21.23 14.12
N ASP A 84 24.57 22.28 13.32
CA ASP A 84 25.80 22.56 12.54
C ASP A 84 26.26 21.36 11.66
N PHE A 85 25.28 20.55 11.20
CA PHE A 85 25.53 19.49 10.24
C PHE A 85 25.63 20.10 8.84
N ALA A 86 26.73 19.83 8.13
CA ALA A 86 26.95 20.30 6.76
C ALA A 86 26.03 19.60 5.71
N PHE A 87 24.71 19.67 5.87
CA PHE A 87 23.74 19.07 4.95
C PHE A 87 23.35 20.06 3.85
N ARG A 88 24.11 20.09 2.76
CA ARG A 88 23.77 20.88 1.57
C ARG A 88 22.76 20.16 0.70
N VAL A 89 21.47 20.48 0.85
CA VAL A 89 20.47 20.12 -0.18
C VAL A 89 20.81 20.87 -1.47
N SER A 90 21.11 20.13 -2.53
CA SER A 90 21.58 20.68 -3.81
C SER A 90 20.58 21.67 -4.40
N ARG A 91 21.04 22.92 -4.63
CA ARG A 91 20.31 24.03 -5.28
C ARG A 91 19.67 23.66 -6.63
N LYS A 92 20.09 22.55 -7.24
CA LYS A 92 19.57 22.06 -8.53
C LYS A 92 18.14 21.49 -8.40
N ALA A 93 17.74 21.01 -7.22
CA ALA A 93 16.37 20.55 -6.98
C ALA A 93 15.39 21.73 -6.83
N ALA A 94 15.79 22.80 -6.12
CA ALA A 94 14.98 24.01 -5.92
C ALA A 94 14.67 24.75 -7.25
N SER A 95 15.58 24.70 -8.22
CA SER A 95 15.39 25.35 -9.53
C SER A 95 14.29 24.69 -10.39
N LYS A 96 14.01 23.40 -10.20
CA LYS A 96 12.95 22.70 -10.95
C LYS A 96 11.54 22.99 -10.43
N GLN A 97 11.40 23.42 -9.17
CA GLN A 97 10.11 23.77 -8.55
C GLN A 97 9.52 25.08 -9.10
N ARG A 98 10.36 26.01 -9.58
CA ARG A 98 9.94 27.37 -9.99
C ARG A 98 9.55 27.48 -11.47
N ARG A 99 9.54 26.38 -12.22
CA ARG A 99 9.27 26.34 -13.68
C ARG A 99 7.99 25.60 -14.07
N ARG A 100 7.06 25.33 -13.15
CA ARG A 100 5.73 24.82 -13.48
C ARG A 100 4.66 25.71 -12.87
#